data_AF-A0A1X9SSP9-F1
#
_entry.id   AF-A0A1X9SSP9-F1
#
_cell.length_a   1.000
_cell.length_b   1.000
_cell.length_c   1.000
_cell.angle_alpha   90.00
_cell.angle_beta   90.00
_cell.angle_gamma   90.00
#
_symmetry.space_group_name_H-M   'P 1'
#
loop_
_entity.id
_entity.type
_entity.pdbx_description
1 polymer ?
#
loop_
_entity_poly.entity_id
_entity_poly.type
_entity_poly.pdbx_seq_one_letter_code
_entity_poly.pdbx_strand_id
1 'polypeptide(L)'
;MVGIILFGTFVGVAIMLLVGVSFNIFTIFGFILASTIGVDYVLFASNLNLALRERYFGIILASLTSIISFGMLGFSNTYAVFSFGVSTALCMFLLAYFTLLYATYNSKIK
;
A
#
# COMPACT_ATOMS: atom_id res chain seq x y z
N MET A 1 2.79 2.66 14.48
CA MET A 1 2.59 1.53 13.55
C MET A 1 1.23 1.60 12.87
N VAL A 2 0.11 1.35 13.57
CA VAL A 2 -1.25 1.39 12.99
C VAL A 2 -1.60 2.75 12.36
N GLY A 3 -1.12 3.85 12.94
CA GLY A 3 -1.37 5.20 12.39
C GLY A 3 -0.88 5.42 10.96
N ILE A 4 0.22 4.77 10.54
CA ILE A 4 0.74 4.89 9.17
C ILE A 4 -0.23 4.23 8.18
N ILE A 5 -0.81 3.09 8.57
CA ILE A 5 -1.74 2.32 7.75
C ILE A 5 -3.04 3.10 7.57
N LEU A 6 -3.60 3.61 8.67
CA LEU A 6 -4.79 4.44 8.62
C LEU A 6 -4.55 5.70 7.78
N PHE A 7 -3.45 6.41 8.01
CA PHE A 7 -3.15 7.61 7.23
C PHE A 7 -2.98 7.31 5.73
N GLY A 8 -2.20 6.28 5.39
CA GLY A 8 -1.98 5.89 3.99
C GLY A 8 -3.27 5.47 3.28
N THR A 9 -4.13 4.71 3.96
CA THR A 9 -5.45 4.31 3.43
C THR A 9 -6.40 5.49 3.28
N PHE A 10 -6.48 6.40 4.25
CA PHE A 10 -7.28 7.63 4.14
C PHE A 10 -6.84 8.52 2.98
N VAL A 11 -5.53 8.71 2.79
CA VAL A 11 -5.00 9.44 1.63
C VAL A 11 -5.36 8.73 0.34
N GLY A 12 -5.28 7.40 0.28
CA GLY A 12 -5.67 6.63 -0.90
C GLY A 12 -7.15 6.78 -1.25
N VAL A 13 -8.03 6.75 -0.25
CA VAL A 13 -9.46 6.98 -0.42
C VAL A 13 -9.72 8.40 -0.93
N ALA A 14 -9.06 9.40 -0.35
CA ALA A 14 -9.20 10.79 -0.79
C ALA A 14 -8.76 10.99 -2.26
N ILE A 15 -7.64 10.37 -2.67
CA ILE A 15 -7.18 10.44 -4.06
C ILE A 15 -8.19 9.75 -4.99
N MET A 16 -8.73 8.59 -4.62
CA MET A 16 -9.75 7.91 -5.43
C MET A 16 -11.02 8.75 -5.62
N LEU A 17 -11.47 9.43 -4.56
CA LEU A 17 -12.61 10.35 -4.63
C LEU A 17 -12.31 11.56 -5.52
N LEU A 18 -11.10 12.12 -5.46
CA LEU A 18 -10.69 13.25 -6.30
C LEU A 18 -10.58 12.88 -7.79
N VAL A 19 -10.13 11.66 -8.10
CA VAL A 19 -10.06 11.16 -9.49
C VAL A 19 -11.46 10.82 -10.04
N GLY A 20 -12.49 10.76 -9.19
CA GLY A 20 -13.87 10.53 -9.61
C GLY A 20 -14.18 9.06 -9.94
N VAL A 21 -13.38 8.11 -9.43
CA VAL A 21 -13.69 6.68 -9.59
C VAL A 21 -14.87 6.34 -8.68
N SER A 22 -15.94 5.79 -9.24
CA SER A 22 -17.13 5.40 -8.49
C SER A 22 -16.80 4.36 -7.42
N PHE A 23 -17.09 4.70 -6.17
CA PHE A 23 -16.94 3.77 -5.05
C PHE A 23 -18.00 2.67 -5.13
N ASN A 24 -17.54 1.43 -5.10
CA ASN A 24 -18.35 0.23 -5.00
C ASN A 24 -17.78 -0.71 -3.94
N ILE A 25 -18.48 -1.81 -3.67
CA ILE A 25 -18.04 -2.79 -2.66
C ILE A 25 -16.64 -3.34 -2.96
N PHE A 26 -16.27 -3.50 -4.24
CA PHE A 26 -14.95 -3.96 -4.64
C PHE A 26 -13.86 -2.93 -4.31
N THR A 27 -14.08 -1.64 -4.54
CA THR A 27 -13.12 -0.60 -4.13
C THR A 27 -12.84 -0.64 -2.62
N ILE A 28 -13.90 -0.86 -1.81
CA ILE A 28 -13.77 -0.97 -0.35
C ILE A 28 -12.94 -2.21 0.03
N PHE A 29 -13.24 -3.37 -0.56
CA PHE A 29 -12.43 -4.57 -0.36
C PHE A 29 -10.99 -4.39 -0.82
N GLY A 30 -10.77 -3.60 -1.87
CA GLY A 30 -9.43 -3.27 -2.34
C GLY A 30 -8.62 -2.51 -1.29
N PHE A 31 -9.21 -1.49 -0.67
CA PHE A 31 -8.56 -0.77 0.42
C PHE A 31 -8.32 -1.63 1.66
N ILE A 32 -9.29 -2.49 2.03
CA ILE A 32 -9.13 -3.42 3.17
C ILE A 32 -7.97 -4.39 2.93
N LEU A 33 -7.93 -5.02 1.75
CA LEU A 33 -6.87 -5.95 1.38
C LEU A 33 -5.50 -5.27 1.35
N ALA A 34 -5.39 -4.09 0.73
CA ALA A 34 -4.13 -3.34 0.68
C ALA A 34 -3.67 -2.89 2.08
N SER A 35 -4.61 -2.52 2.97
CA SER A 35 -4.28 -2.16 4.35
C SER A 35 -3.71 -3.34 5.15
N THR A 36 -4.21 -4.55 4.89
CA THR A 36 -3.73 -5.78 5.53
C THR A 36 -2.30 -6.09 5.07
N ILE A 37 -2.02 -5.99 3.78
CA ILE A 37 -0.66 -6.15 3.23
C ILE A 37 0.28 -5.05 3.74
N GLY A 38 -0.23 -3.82 3.94
CA GLY A 38 0.53 -2.73 4.52
C GLY A 38 1.05 -2.99 5.94
N VAL A 39 0.40 -3.88 6.70
CA VAL A 39 0.90 -4.33 8.02
C VAL A 39 2.28 -4.97 7.87
N ASP A 40 2.48 -5.79 6.84
CA ASP A 40 3.77 -6.46 6.59
C ASP A 40 4.87 -5.45 6.28
N TYR A 41 4.57 -4.39 5.54
CA TYR A 41 5.54 -3.33 5.23
C TYR A 41 5.99 -2.59 6.49
N VAL A 42 5.05 -2.29 7.40
CA VAL A 42 5.35 -1.67 8.70
C VAL A 42 6.20 -2.63 9.55
N LEU A 43 5.91 -3.93 9.50
CA LEU A 43 6.63 -4.95 10.25
C LEU A 43 8.09 -5.03 9.79
N PHE A 44 8.34 -5.06 8.47
CA PHE A 44 9.69 -4.92 7.90
C PHE A 44 10.38 -3.62 8.30
N ALA A 45 9.70 -2.47 8.20
CA ALA A 45 10.27 -1.16 8.55
C ALA A 45 10.68 -1.08 10.04
N SER A 46 9.92 -1.74 10.90
CA SER A 46 10.15 -1.76 12.35
C SER A 46 11.18 -2.78 12.83
N ASN A 47 11.58 -3.72 11.99
CA ASN A 47 12.48 -4.79 12.40
C ASN A 47 13.92 -4.29 12.56
N LEU A 48 14.27 -3.89 13.78
CA LEU A 48 15.56 -3.28 14.12
C LEU A 48 16.77 -4.21 13.99
N ASN A 49 16.54 -5.51 13.78
CA ASN A 49 17.58 -6.52 13.59
C ASN A 49 18.07 -6.60 12.13
N LEU A 50 17.27 -6.09 11.18
CA LEU A 50 17.65 -6.01 9.78
C LEU A 50 18.40 -4.71 9.49
N ALA A 51 19.38 -4.76 8.60
CA ALA A 51 20.04 -3.57 8.09
C ALA A 51 19.02 -2.70 7.31
N LEU A 52 19.23 -1.38 7.25
CA LEU A 52 18.31 -0.46 6.56
C LEU A 52 18.07 -0.90 5.11
N ARG A 53 19.13 -1.32 4.42
CA ARG A 53 19.07 -1.83 3.04
C ARG A 53 18.15 -3.05 2.92
N GLU A 54 18.23 -4.00 3.84
CA GLU A 54 17.42 -5.23 3.81
C GLU A 54 15.93 -4.93 3.98
N ARG A 55 15.59 -3.99 4.88
CA ARG A 55 14.20 -3.55 5.08
C ARG A 55 13.64 -2.90 3.81
N TYR A 56 14.43 -2.05 3.16
CA TYR A 56 14.03 -1.39 1.92
C TYR A 56 13.79 -2.40 0.80
N PHE A 57 14.73 -3.33 0.62
CA PHE A 57 14.58 -4.38 -0.39
C PHE A 57 13.34 -5.24 -0.11
N GLY A 58 13.10 -5.64 1.14
CA GLY A 58 11.90 -6.39 1.51
C GLY A 58 10.60 -5.65 1.16
N ILE A 59 10.49 -4.38 1.58
CA ILE A 59 9.29 -3.56 1.33
C ILE A 59 9.10 -3.30 -0.17
N ILE A 60 10.16 -2.93 -0.90
CA ILE A 60 10.07 -2.62 -2.32
C ILE A 60 9.71 -3.87 -3.12
N LEU A 61 10.36 -5.00 -2.86
CA LEU A 61 10.12 -6.22 -3.63
C LEU A 61 8.72 -6.79 -3.36
N ALA A 62 8.28 -6.79 -2.10
CA ALA A 62 6.93 -7.22 -1.72
C ALA A 62 5.84 -6.30 -2.29
N SER A 63 6.06 -4.98 -2.27
CA SER A 63 5.08 -4.03 -2.83
C SER A 63 5.03 -4.08 -4.34
N LEU A 64 6.18 -4.16 -5.03
CA LEU A 64 6.23 -4.20 -6.49
C LEU A 64 5.55 -5.46 -7.04
N THR A 65 5.83 -6.63 -6.47
CA THR A 65 5.15 -7.88 -6.86
C THR A 65 3.64 -7.81 -6.64
N SER A 66 3.20 -7.32 -5.48
CA SER A 66 1.77 -7.18 -5.16
C SER A 66 1.07 -6.17 -6.07
N ILE A 67 1.71 -5.03 -6.35
CA ILE A 67 1.19 -4.00 -7.25
C ILE A 67 1.09 -4.55 -8.68
N ILE A 68 2.04 -5.36 -9.14
CA ILE A 68 1.91 -6.02 -10.46
C ILE A 68 0.73 -6.99 -10.44
N SER A 69 0.63 -7.86 -9.44
CA SER A 69 -0.43 -8.88 -9.35
C SER A 69 -1.83 -8.29 -9.31
N PHE A 70 -2.07 -7.31 -8.43
CA PHE A 70 -3.38 -6.69 -8.29
C PHE A 70 -3.61 -5.56 -9.28
N GLY A 71 -2.57 -4.80 -9.64
CA GLY A 71 -2.65 -3.71 -10.60
C GLY A 71 -2.98 -4.16 -12.01
N MET A 72 -2.61 -5.38 -12.41
CA MET A 72 -3.06 -5.96 -13.68
C MET A 72 -4.59 -6.03 -13.80
N LEU A 73 -5.33 -6.16 -12.68
CA LEU A 73 -6.79 -6.14 -12.68
C LEU A 73 -7.36 -4.79 -13.13
N GLY A 74 -6.56 -3.71 -13.01
CA GLY A 74 -6.87 -2.37 -13.51
C GLY A 74 -6.93 -2.24 -15.03
N PHE A 75 -6.59 -3.29 -15.80
CA PHE A 75 -6.78 -3.31 -17.26
C PHE A 75 -8.06 -4.04 -17.70
N SER A 76 -8.88 -4.50 -16.75
CA SER A 76 -10.11 -5.24 -17.05
C SER A 76 -11.21 -4.32 -17.61
N ASN A 77 -11.96 -4.84 -18.59
CA ASN A 77 -13.18 -4.20 -19.10
C ASN A 77 -14.36 -4.28 -18.09
N THR A 78 -14.28 -5.17 -17.11
CA THR A 78 -15.31 -5.27 -16.06
C THR A 78 -15.05 -4.22 -14.98
N TYR A 79 -15.95 -3.23 -14.88
CA TYR A 79 -15.77 -2.06 -14.00
C TYR A 79 -15.46 -2.41 -12.53
N ALA A 80 -16.13 -3.43 -11.97
CA ALA A 80 -15.86 -3.90 -10.61
C ALA A 80 -14.39 -4.31 -10.42
N VAL A 81 -13.87 -5.12 -11.34
CA VAL A 81 -12.48 -5.63 -11.31
C VAL A 81 -11.47 -4.51 -11.55
N PHE A 82 -11.77 -3.61 -12.50
CA PHE A 82 -10.98 -2.40 -12.73
C PHE A 82 -10.82 -1.59 -11.43
N SER A 83 -11.95 -1.25 -10.80
CA SER A 83 -11.97 -0.41 -9.60
C SER A 83 -11.25 -1.05 -8.40
N PHE A 84 -11.34 -2.38 -8.27
CA PHE A 84 -10.57 -3.16 -7.30
C PHE A 84 -9.06 -3.08 -7.58
N GLY A 85 -8.64 -3.31 -8.82
CA GLY A 85 -7.22 -3.30 -9.21
C GLY A 85 -6.56 -1.94 -9.01
N VAL A 86 -7.23 -0.86 -9.41
CA VAL A 86 -6.67 0.49 -9.26
C VAL A 86 -6.64 0.91 -7.78
N SER A 87 -7.70 0.64 -6.99
CA SER A 87 -7.74 1.00 -5.57
C SER A 87 -6.68 0.27 -4.74
N THR A 88 -6.52 -1.04 -4.95
CA THR A 88 -5.49 -1.86 -4.30
C THR A 88 -4.08 -1.37 -4.65
N ALA A 89 -3.77 -1.21 -5.94
CA ALA A 89 -2.45 -0.79 -6.40
C ALA A 89 -2.06 0.60 -5.87
N LEU A 90 -2.99 1.57 -5.93
CA LEU A 90 -2.77 2.92 -5.41
C LEU A 90 -2.50 2.90 -3.90
N CYS A 91 -3.31 2.15 -3.14
CA CYS A 91 -3.15 2.05 -1.69
C CYS A 91 -1.82 1.39 -1.31
N MET A 92 -1.44 0.28 -1.96
CA MET A 92 -0.16 -0.39 -1.73
C MET A 92 1.03 0.52 -2.03
N PHE A 93 0.96 1.30 -3.11
CA PHE A 93 1.99 2.27 -3.45
C PHE A 93 2.17 3.33 -2.36
N LEU A 94 1.07 3.92 -1.87
CA LEU A 94 1.11 4.90 -0.78
C LEU A 94 1.64 4.29 0.53
N LEU A 95 1.18 3.10 0.88
CA LEU A 95 1.63 2.40 2.08
C LEU A 95 3.12 2.06 2.00
N ALA A 96 3.60 1.58 0.85
CA ALA A 96 5.03 1.34 0.63
C ALA A 96 5.84 2.64 0.76
N TYR A 97 5.36 3.75 0.18
CA TYR A 97 6.03 5.05 0.29
C TYR A 97 6.14 5.54 1.74
N PHE A 98 5.01 5.58 2.47
CA PHE A 98 5.01 6.05 3.86
C PHE A 98 5.81 5.12 4.80
N THR A 99 5.80 3.81 4.56
CA THR A 99 6.57 2.85 5.36
C THR A 99 8.07 2.93 5.09
N LEU A 100 8.49 3.21 3.85
CA LEU A 100 9.89 3.49 3.53
C LEU A 100 10.40 4.76 4.24
N LEU A 101 9.59 5.84 4.25
CA LEU A 101 9.92 7.05 5.01
C LEU A 101 10.06 6.74 6.51
N TYR A 102 9.14 5.94 7.05
CA TYR A 102 9.19 5.50 8.44
C TYR A 102 10.43 4.64 8.73
N ALA A 103 10.82 3.75 7.81
CA ALA A 103 12.04 2.95 7.94
C ALA A 103 13.30 3.84 8.02
N THR A 104 13.37 4.92 7.23
CA THR A 104 14.46 5.90 7.33
C THR A 104 14.48 6.59 8.69
N TYR A 105 13.32 7.07 9.14
CA TYR A 105 13.19 7.80 10.40
C TYR A 105 13.57 6.92 11.60
N ASN A 106 13.07 5.68 11.63
CA ASN A 106 13.35 4.71 12.69
C ASN A 106 14.84 4.30 12.75
N SER A 107 15.56 4.42 11.63
CA SER A 107 17.01 4.17 11.60
C SER A 107 17.87 5.31 12.15
N LYS A 108 17.34 6.53 12.26
CA LYS A 108 18.07 7.71 12.78
C LYS A 108 17.99 7.86 14.31
N ILE A 109 17.09 7.12 14.95
CA ILE A 109 16.84 7.19 16.41
C ILE A 109 17.72 6.18 17.17
N LYS A 110 18.35 5.23 16.46
CA LYS A 110 19.50 4.47 16.98
C LYS A 110 20.78 5.22 16.71
#